data_AF-A0A1J4XNR0-F1
#
_entry.id   AF-A0A1J4XNR0-F1
#
_cell.length_a   1.000
_cell.length_b   1.000
_cell.length_c   1.000
_cell.angle_alpha   90.00
_cell.angle_beta   90.00
_cell.angle_gamma   90.00
#
_symmetry.space_group_name_H-M   'P 1'
#
loop_
_entity.id
_entity.type
_entity.pdbx_description
1 polymer ?
#
loop_
_entity_poly.entity_id
_entity_poly.type
_entity_poly.pdbx_seq_one_letter_code
_entity_poly.pdbx_strand_id
1 'polypeptide(L)'
;MSPYKYSAKVNEHRVKAVGLLMPISTKQSIEICNLIRGKNLQKAKKILSEAKDMKRPIPFRRFTEGAGHKHGIGPGKYPVKACSEILRLVSLVEANAQHKGLDTSSLEIIHICANKGPKSWHYGRQSRIKMKRSHIEIVVEEKEAKKKGVKKEMKKVETKKPIKKEKHKKIEAKVGEIREKLQQEGKS
;
A
#
# COMPACT_ATOMS: atom_id res chain seq x y z
N MET A 1 -21.84 17.48 19.50
CA MET A 1 -20.42 17.33 19.08
C MET A 1 -20.33 17.60 17.58
N SER A 2 -19.60 18.62 17.13
CA SER A 2 -19.51 18.94 15.69
C SER A 2 -18.71 17.85 14.94
N PRO A 3 -19.17 17.35 13.79
CA PRO A 3 -18.45 16.33 13.04
C PRO A 3 -17.14 16.89 12.48
N TYR A 4 -16.05 16.11 12.58
CA TYR A 4 -14.77 16.51 11.99
C TYR A 4 -14.91 16.63 10.46
N LYS A 5 -14.51 17.79 9.91
CA LYS A 5 -14.49 18.04 8.46
C LYS A 5 -13.21 17.46 7.85
N TYR A 6 -13.36 16.37 7.11
CA TYR A 6 -12.28 15.73 6.37
C TYR A 6 -11.98 16.50 5.09
N SER A 7 -10.73 16.51 4.66
CA SER A 7 -10.39 17.13 3.36
C SER A 7 -10.84 16.26 2.17
N ALA A 8 -10.98 14.94 2.36
CA ALA A 8 -11.38 14.01 1.31
C ALA A 8 -12.87 13.66 1.41
N LYS A 9 -13.53 13.57 0.24
CA LYS A 9 -14.91 13.08 0.13
C LYS A 9 -14.95 11.58 0.39
N VAL A 10 -15.97 11.16 1.15
CA VAL A 10 -16.16 9.78 1.60
C VAL A 10 -17.35 9.21 0.84
N ASN A 11 -17.13 8.09 0.17
CA ASN A 11 -18.13 7.35 -0.59
C ASN A 11 -18.43 6.02 0.13
N GLU A 12 -19.28 5.19 -0.45
CA GLU A 12 -19.64 3.86 0.08
C GLU A 12 -18.41 2.94 0.22
N HIS A 13 -17.51 2.93 -0.76
CA HIS A 13 -16.28 2.13 -0.73
C HIS A 13 -15.13 2.76 0.07
N ARG A 14 -15.40 3.86 0.79
CA ARG A 14 -14.38 4.57 1.58
C ARG A 14 -14.67 4.51 3.06
N VAL A 15 -13.58 4.40 3.83
CA VAL A 15 -13.61 4.42 5.29
C VAL A 15 -12.63 5.46 5.79
N LYS A 16 -13.01 6.15 6.86
CA LYS A 16 -12.25 7.26 7.43
C LYS A 16 -11.97 7.01 8.91
N ALA A 17 -10.84 7.52 9.38
CA ALA A 17 -10.58 7.70 10.81
C ALA A 17 -9.75 8.97 11.04
N VAL A 18 -9.83 9.50 12.26
CA VAL A 18 -9.04 10.66 12.69
C VAL A 18 -8.48 10.38 14.07
N GLY A 19 -7.18 10.64 14.23
CA GLY A 19 -6.56 10.80 15.53
C GLY A 19 -6.53 12.29 15.89
N LEU A 20 -7.27 12.71 16.91
CA LEU A 20 -7.25 14.09 17.39
C LEU A 20 -6.27 14.26 18.55
N LEU A 21 -5.58 15.41 18.62
CA LEU A 21 -4.73 15.79 19.75
C LEU A 21 -3.66 14.76 20.12
N MET A 22 -3.14 14.03 19.14
CA MET A 22 -2.15 12.99 19.39
C MET A 22 -0.82 13.61 19.85
N PRO A 23 -0.14 13.02 20.86
CA PRO A 23 1.06 13.56 21.49
C PRO A 23 2.33 13.32 20.65
N ILE A 24 2.28 13.68 19.37
CA ILE A 24 3.30 13.42 18.36
C ILE A 24 3.67 14.70 17.60
N SER A 25 4.90 14.73 17.08
CA SER A 25 5.42 15.88 16.32
C SER A 25 4.82 15.94 14.92
N THR A 26 4.22 17.08 14.58
CA THR A 26 3.60 17.27 13.26
C THR A 26 4.61 17.12 12.13
N LYS A 27 5.85 17.60 12.31
CA LYS A 27 6.92 17.47 11.30
C LYS A 27 7.23 16.00 10.98
N GLN A 28 7.35 15.16 12.01
CA GLN A 28 7.62 13.73 11.84
C GLN A 28 6.40 13.02 11.24
N SER A 29 5.21 13.35 11.71
CA SER A 29 3.96 12.81 11.18
C SER A 29 3.78 13.10 9.69
N ILE A 30 4.13 14.30 9.21
CA ILE A 30 4.05 14.66 7.78
C ILE A 30 4.93 13.73 6.93
N GLU A 31 6.18 13.49 7.34
CA GLU A 31 7.10 12.61 6.60
C GLU A 31 6.61 11.16 6.60
N ILE A 32 6.09 10.67 7.73
CA ILE A 32 5.49 9.33 7.83
C ILE A 32 4.27 9.22 6.91
N CYS A 33 3.37 10.20 6.95
CA CYS A 33 2.16 10.23 6.12
C CYS A 33 2.53 10.21 4.63
N ASN A 34 3.52 11.00 4.22
CA ASN A 34 4.01 11.01 2.84
C ASN A 34 4.60 9.64 2.43
N LEU A 35 5.28 8.93 3.35
CA LEU A 35 5.83 7.61 3.06
C LEU A 35 4.75 6.55 2.86
N ILE A 36 3.64 6.61 3.59
CA ILE A 36 2.58 5.57 3.55
C ILE A 36 1.42 5.90 2.61
N ARG A 37 1.30 7.14 2.15
CA ARG A 37 0.29 7.55 1.17
C ARG A 37 0.39 6.70 -0.10
N GLY A 38 -0.76 6.22 -0.58
CA GLY A 38 -0.87 5.39 -1.80
C GLY A 38 -0.40 3.95 -1.64
N LYS A 39 -0.12 3.48 -0.42
CA LYS A 39 0.23 2.08 -0.17
C LYS A 39 -1.00 1.29 0.27
N ASN A 40 -0.96 -0.02 0.00
CA ASN A 40 -1.87 -0.97 0.62
C ASN A 40 -1.70 -0.92 2.15
N LEU A 41 -2.82 -1.10 2.86
CA LEU A 41 -2.90 -1.03 4.31
C LEU A 41 -1.89 -1.97 5.01
N GLN A 42 -1.78 -3.22 4.55
CA GLN A 42 -0.85 -4.19 5.14
C GLN A 42 0.62 -3.78 4.95
N LYS A 43 0.95 -3.26 3.77
CA LYS A 43 2.29 -2.74 3.49
C LYS A 43 2.61 -1.52 4.37
N ALA A 44 1.63 -0.65 4.60
CA ALA A 44 1.79 0.49 5.49
C ALA A 44 2.05 0.05 6.94
N LYS A 45 1.28 -0.92 7.46
CA LYS A 45 1.50 -1.52 8.79
C LYS A 45 2.91 -2.09 8.93
N LYS A 46 3.36 -2.86 7.94
CA LYS A 46 4.71 -3.44 7.93
C LYS A 46 5.79 -2.37 8.02
N ILE A 47 5.70 -1.32 7.19
CA ILE A 47 6.66 -0.21 7.21
C ILE A 47 6.68 0.49 8.57
N LEU A 48 5.51 0.74 9.16
CA LEU A 48 5.41 1.41 10.46
C LEU A 48 5.97 0.52 11.59
N SER A 49 5.75 -0.79 11.56
CA SER A 49 6.34 -1.73 12.51
C SER A 49 7.86 -1.80 12.38
N GLU A 50 8.39 -1.93 11.15
CA GLU A 50 9.83 -1.93 10.91
C GLU A 50 10.50 -0.63 11.35
N ALA A 51 9.82 0.51 11.17
CA ALA A 51 10.32 1.81 11.62
C ALA A 51 10.25 1.98 13.14
N LYS A 52 9.24 1.39 13.80
CA LYS A 52 9.15 1.32 15.26
C LYS A 52 10.30 0.50 15.83
N ASP A 53 10.65 -0.61 15.19
CA ASP A 53 11.75 -1.50 15.58
C ASP A 53 13.13 -1.00 15.13
N MET A 54 13.22 0.22 14.57
CA MET A 54 14.44 0.83 14.05
C MET A 54 15.15 0.05 12.93
N LYS A 55 14.44 -0.88 12.27
CA LYS A 55 14.95 -1.67 11.14
C LYS A 55 14.90 -0.89 9.84
N ARG A 56 13.86 -0.07 9.67
CA ARG A 56 13.64 0.72 8.44
C ARG A 56 13.58 2.22 8.74
N PRO A 57 14.50 3.04 8.21
CA PRO A 57 14.45 4.47 8.43
C PRO A 57 13.33 5.12 7.61
N ILE A 58 12.77 6.19 8.15
CA ILE A 58 11.81 7.03 7.43
C ILE A 58 12.58 8.15 6.74
N PRO A 59 12.40 8.35 5.42
CA PRO A 59 12.99 9.48 4.71
C PRO A 59 12.40 10.79 5.25
N PHE A 60 13.27 11.77 5.51
CA PHE A 60 12.85 13.14 5.83
C PHE A 60 13.15 14.01 4.61
N ARG A 61 12.11 14.48 3.93
CA ARG A 61 12.27 15.25 2.67
C ARG A 61 12.23 16.75 2.92
N ARG A 62 11.30 17.22 3.76
CA ARG A 62 11.09 18.65 4.05
C ARG A 62 11.81 19.08 5.32
N PHE A 63 11.79 18.26 6.36
CA PHE A 63 12.32 18.61 7.68
C PHE A 63 13.64 17.91 7.97
N THR A 64 14.66 18.18 7.15
CA THR A 64 15.96 17.49 7.14
C THR A 64 16.93 17.93 8.25
N GLU A 65 16.62 19.02 8.97
CA GLU A 65 17.50 19.56 10.02
C GLU A 65 17.82 18.51 11.10
N GLY A 66 19.11 18.27 11.31
CA GLY A 66 19.63 17.23 12.22
C GLY A 66 19.26 15.80 11.83
N ALA A 67 18.96 15.53 10.54
CA ALA A 67 18.77 14.18 10.02
C ALA A 67 20.10 13.64 9.49
N GLY A 68 20.61 12.58 10.10
CA GLY A 68 21.75 11.85 9.55
C GLY A 68 21.38 11.13 8.25
N HIS A 69 22.37 10.94 7.38
CA HIS A 69 22.18 10.14 6.16
C HIS A 69 22.04 8.65 6.50
N LYS A 70 21.16 7.98 5.75
CA LYS A 70 20.89 6.56 5.80
C LYS A 70 21.11 5.98 4.41
N HIS A 71 21.67 4.78 4.37
CA HIS A 71 22.02 4.09 3.13
C HIS A 71 20.80 3.99 2.19
N GLY A 72 20.99 4.36 0.92
CA GLY A 72 19.97 4.30 -0.14
C GLY A 72 18.82 5.31 -0.04
N ILE A 73 18.73 6.12 1.01
CA ILE A 73 17.59 7.02 1.25
C ILE A 73 18.01 8.48 1.44
N GLY A 74 19.25 8.73 1.86
CA GLY A 74 19.72 10.06 2.23
C GLY A 74 19.24 10.43 3.64
N PRO A 75 18.79 11.68 3.90
CA PRO A 75 18.40 12.09 5.26
C PRO A 75 17.22 11.26 5.79
N GLY A 76 17.42 10.60 6.93
CA GLY A 76 16.41 9.73 7.53
C GLY A 76 16.48 9.63 9.05
N LYS A 77 15.33 9.42 9.69
CA LYS A 77 15.22 9.24 11.15
C LYS A 77 14.32 8.05 11.50
N TYR A 78 14.36 7.64 12.77
CA TYR A 78 13.48 6.62 13.35
C TYR A 78 12.51 7.25 14.38
N PRO A 79 11.40 7.85 13.95
CA PRO A 79 10.43 8.48 14.84
C PRO A 79 9.51 7.44 15.54
N VAL A 80 10.07 6.65 16.45
CA VAL A 80 9.40 5.51 17.13
C VAL A 80 8.02 5.86 17.70
N LYS A 81 7.92 6.97 18.45
CA LYS A 81 6.65 7.41 19.06
C LYS A 81 5.58 7.71 18.00
N ALA A 82 5.94 8.43 16.94
CA ALA A 82 5.00 8.80 15.88
C ALA A 82 4.56 7.57 15.07
N CYS A 83 5.48 6.63 14.79
CA CYS A 83 5.14 5.36 14.15
C CYS A 83 4.15 4.54 15.00
N SER A 84 4.36 4.46 16.31
CA SER A 84 3.48 3.72 17.21
C SER A 84 2.05 4.28 17.21
N GLU A 85 1.87 5.60 17.31
CA GLU A 85 0.53 6.20 17.30
C GLU A 85 -0.15 6.09 15.93
N ILE A 86 0.61 6.27 14.84
CA ILE A 86 0.05 6.13 13.48
C ILE A 86 -0.34 4.66 13.21
N LEU A 87 0.41 3.68 13.72
CA LEU A 87 0.07 2.27 13.59
C LEU A 87 -1.25 1.93 14.29
N ARG A 88 -1.51 2.53 15.47
CA ARG A 88 -2.81 2.43 16.15
C ARG A 88 -3.94 3.01 15.29
N LEU A 89 -3.72 4.18 14.70
CA LEU A 89 -4.70 4.81 13.80
C LEU A 89 -5.00 3.96 12.56
N VAL A 90 -3.97 3.35 11.95
CA VAL A 90 -4.15 2.44 10.81
C VAL A 90 -4.95 1.19 11.19
N SER A 91 -4.71 0.65 12.39
CA SER A 91 -5.48 -0.51 12.90
C SER A 91 -6.93 -0.13 13.20
N LEU A 92 -7.18 1.08 13.67
CA LEU A 92 -8.54 1.61 13.86
C LEU A 92 -9.31 1.72 12.54
N VAL A 93 -8.65 2.20 11.48
CA VAL A 93 -9.28 2.27 10.14
C VAL A 93 -9.62 0.88 9.61
N GLU A 94 -8.75 -0.10 9.84
CA GLU A 94 -9.02 -1.49 9.45
C GLU A 94 -10.25 -2.05 10.15
N ALA A 95 -10.35 -1.85 11.47
CA ALA A 95 -11.51 -2.27 12.25
C ALA A 95 -12.80 -1.60 11.76
N ASN A 96 -12.73 -0.29 11.43
CA ASN A 96 -13.86 0.43 10.84
C ASN A 96 -14.24 -0.12 9.44
N ALA A 97 -13.26 -0.56 8.65
CA ALA A 97 -13.50 -1.13 7.33
C ALA A 97 -14.12 -2.53 7.42
N GLN A 98 -13.66 -3.34 8.36
CA GLN A 98 -14.26 -4.63 8.67
C GLN A 98 -15.70 -4.46 9.13
N HIS A 99 -15.98 -3.49 10.01
CA HIS A 99 -17.35 -3.17 10.43
C HIS A 99 -18.25 -2.71 9.28
N LYS A 100 -17.68 -2.05 8.27
CA LYS A 100 -18.41 -1.65 7.06
C LYS A 100 -18.53 -2.79 6.03
N GLY A 101 -17.91 -3.95 6.28
CA GLY A 101 -17.94 -5.11 5.38
C GLY A 101 -17.04 -4.98 4.14
N LEU A 102 -16.05 -4.08 4.15
CA LEU A 102 -15.07 -3.97 3.05
C LEU A 102 -13.99 -5.05 3.18
N ASP A 103 -13.44 -5.52 2.06
CA ASP A 103 -12.32 -6.47 2.09
C ASP A 103 -11.03 -5.79 2.59
N THR A 104 -10.59 -6.20 3.78
CA THR A 104 -9.37 -5.69 4.43
C THR A 104 -8.09 -5.92 3.63
N SER A 105 -8.06 -6.91 2.74
CA SER A 105 -6.88 -7.26 1.94
C SER A 105 -6.63 -6.28 0.78
N SER A 106 -7.70 -5.71 0.23
CA SER A 106 -7.68 -4.83 -0.93
C SER A 106 -7.79 -3.34 -0.57
N LEU A 107 -7.65 -2.99 0.72
CA LEU A 107 -7.64 -1.60 1.18
C LEU A 107 -6.35 -0.87 0.81
N GLU A 108 -6.51 0.31 0.22
CA GLU A 108 -5.41 1.25 -0.04
C GLU A 108 -5.65 2.60 0.62
N ILE A 109 -4.55 3.22 1.08
CA ILE A 109 -4.56 4.55 1.66
C ILE A 109 -4.60 5.58 0.54
N ILE A 110 -5.77 6.14 0.23
CA ILE A 110 -5.88 7.23 -0.75
C ILE A 110 -5.35 8.52 -0.13
N HIS A 111 -5.83 8.84 1.07
CA HIS A 111 -5.58 10.11 1.71
C HIS A 111 -5.06 9.89 3.10
N ILE A 112 -3.96 10.57 3.39
CA ILE A 112 -3.43 10.66 4.74
C ILE A 112 -2.68 11.98 4.89
N CYS A 113 -3.02 12.70 5.95
CA CYS A 113 -2.44 14.00 6.22
C CYS A 113 -2.26 14.20 7.72
N ALA A 114 -1.27 15.02 8.08
CA ALA A 114 -1.00 15.40 9.44
C ALA A 114 -1.11 16.93 9.59
N ASN A 115 -2.06 17.36 10.41
CA ASN A 115 -2.32 18.75 10.74
C ASN A 115 -1.80 19.08 12.14
N LYS A 116 -1.43 20.35 12.33
CA LYS A 116 -0.96 20.85 13.64
C LYS A 116 -2.15 20.96 14.58
N GLY A 117 -2.02 20.41 15.79
CA GLY A 117 -3.02 20.56 16.84
C GLY A 117 -2.76 21.76 17.75
N PRO A 118 -3.72 22.13 18.60
CA PRO A 118 -3.54 23.14 19.63
C PRO A 118 -2.40 22.71 20.57
N LYS A 119 -1.56 23.69 20.92
CA LYS A 119 -0.36 23.47 21.72
C LYS A 119 -0.55 24.06 23.11
N SER A 120 -0.60 23.20 24.10
CA SER A 120 -0.57 23.60 25.51
C SER A 120 0.86 23.87 25.98
N TRP A 121 1.00 24.73 26.97
CA TRP A 121 2.26 24.90 27.68
C TRP A 121 2.57 23.65 28.51
N HIS A 122 3.85 23.37 28.75
CA HIS A 122 4.22 22.37 29.74
C HIS A 122 3.91 22.89 31.14
N TYR A 123 3.50 21.99 32.03
CA TYR A 123 3.33 22.26 33.46
C TYR A 123 4.68 22.64 34.09
N GLY A 124 4.66 23.59 35.03
CA GLY A 124 5.85 24.12 35.71
C GLY A 124 6.24 25.52 35.23
N ARG A 125 7.55 25.83 35.25
CA ARG A 125 8.07 27.15 34.85
C ARG A 125 7.56 27.50 33.45
N GLN A 126 6.97 28.68 33.30
CA GLN A 126 6.48 29.21 32.02
C GLN A 126 7.66 29.49 31.07
N SER A 127 8.24 28.42 30.55
CA SER A 127 9.30 28.41 29.55
C SER A 127 8.67 28.48 28.16
N ARG A 128 9.45 28.87 27.14
CA ARG A 128 8.98 29.00 25.74
C ARG A 128 8.63 27.66 25.07
N ILE A 129 8.62 26.55 25.81
CA ILE A 129 8.45 25.19 25.30
C ILE A 129 6.96 24.81 25.34
N LYS A 130 6.40 24.52 24.17
CA LYS A 130 5.00 24.08 24.02
C LYS A 130 4.94 22.59 23.70
N MET A 131 3.94 21.89 24.27
CA MET A 131 3.65 20.51 23.94
C MET A 131 3.33 20.36 22.45
N LYS A 132 3.84 19.29 21.85
CA LYS A 132 3.55 18.94 20.46
C LYS A 132 2.29 18.10 20.42
N ARG A 133 1.28 18.59 19.70
CA ARG A 133 0.03 17.88 19.41
C ARG A 133 -0.24 17.94 17.91
N SER A 134 -0.76 16.85 17.36
CA SER A 134 -1.09 16.75 15.94
C SER A 134 -2.42 16.03 15.74
N HIS A 135 -3.12 16.43 14.68
CA HIS A 135 -4.28 15.70 14.17
C HIS A 135 -3.85 14.92 12.94
N ILE A 136 -4.24 13.66 12.81
CA ILE A 136 -3.99 12.89 11.59
C ILE A 136 -5.31 12.38 11.09
N GLU A 137 -5.59 12.65 9.83
CA GLU A 137 -6.72 12.09 9.10
C GLU A 137 -6.22 11.01 8.15
N ILE A 138 -6.99 9.94 8.04
CA ILE A 138 -6.73 8.84 7.13
C ILE A 138 -8.04 8.41 6.48
N VAL A 139 -7.99 8.23 5.16
CA VAL A 139 -9.09 7.69 4.36
C VAL A 139 -8.54 6.57 3.50
N VAL A 140 -9.19 5.42 3.60
CA VAL A 140 -8.89 4.24 2.80
C VAL A 140 -10.05 3.97 1.85
N GLU A 141 -9.73 3.32 0.75
CA GLU A 141 -10.68 2.83 -0.24
C GLU A 141 -10.37 1.39 -0.57
N GLU A 142 -11.44 0.62 -0.70
CA GLU A 142 -11.36 -0.71 -1.29
C GLU A 142 -11.08 -0.56 -2.78
N LYS A 143 -9.92 -1.00 -3.24
CA LYS A 143 -9.69 -1.09 -4.67
C LYS A 143 -10.39 -2.31 -5.19
N GLU A 144 -11.39 -2.10 -6.04
CA GLU A 144 -11.84 -3.13 -6.96
C GLU A 144 -10.61 -3.64 -7.72
N ALA A 145 -10.35 -4.94 -7.63
CA ALA A 145 -9.30 -5.58 -8.40
C ALA A 145 -9.60 -5.34 -9.89
N LYS A 146 -9.00 -4.30 -10.47
CA LYS A 146 -9.03 -4.10 -11.92
C LYS A 146 -8.45 -5.39 -12.50
N LYS A 147 -9.30 -6.23 -13.10
CA LYS A 147 -8.96 -7.47 -13.84
C LYS A 147 -8.11 -7.14 -15.07
N LYS A 148 -6.97 -6.45 -14.90
CA LYS A 148 -5.99 -6.13 -15.93
C LYS A 148 -5.20 -7.38 -16.34
N GLY A 149 -5.22 -8.45 -15.53
CA GLY A 149 -4.61 -9.75 -15.83
C GLY A 149 -5.47 -10.64 -16.74
N VAL A 150 -6.78 -10.74 -16.47
CA VAL A 150 -7.66 -11.68 -17.20
C VAL A 150 -7.77 -11.35 -18.69
N LYS A 151 -7.87 -10.06 -19.07
CA LYS A 151 -7.88 -9.64 -20.48
C LYS A 151 -6.55 -9.88 -21.20
N LYS A 152 -5.41 -9.84 -20.49
CA LYS A 152 -4.08 -10.05 -21.08
C LYS A 152 -3.78 -11.54 -21.25
N GLU A 153 -4.19 -12.38 -20.30
CA GLU A 153 -4.05 -13.84 -20.39
C GLU A 153 -5.00 -14.42 -21.44
N MET A 154 -6.26 -13.99 -21.51
CA MET A 154 -7.21 -14.44 -22.54
C MET A 154 -6.73 -14.10 -23.96
N LYS A 155 -6.24 -12.87 -24.21
CA LYS A 155 -5.69 -12.48 -25.52
C LYS A 155 -4.41 -13.23 -25.91
N LYS A 156 -3.57 -13.61 -24.94
CA LYS A 156 -2.33 -14.37 -25.18
C LYS A 156 -2.59 -15.87 -25.39
N VAL A 157 -3.71 -16.39 -24.88
CA VAL A 157 -4.18 -17.76 -25.09
C VAL A 157 -4.89 -17.90 -26.45
N GLU A 158 -5.67 -16.91 -26.88
CA GLU A 158 -6.31 -16.91 -28.21
C GLU A 158 -5.30 -16.82 -29.37
N THR A 159 -4.27 -16.00 -29.25
CA THR A 159 -3.22 -15.85 -30.30
C THR A 159 -2.29 -17.07 -30.42
N LYS A 160 -2.23 -17.96 -29.42
CA LYS A 160 -1.41 -19.19 -29.45
C LYS A 160 -2.15 -20.45 -29.92
N LYS A 161 -3.48 -20.40 -30.03
CA LYS A 161 -4.31 -21.54 -30.46
C LYS A 161 -4.13 -21.98 -31.94
N PRO A 162 -3.80 -21.12 -32.94
CA PRO A 162 -3.61 -21.60 -34.31
C PRO A 162 -2.28 -22.37 -34.49
N ILE A 163 -1.19 -21.94 -33.84
CA ILE A 163 0.15 -22.50 -34.05
C ILE A 163 0.28 -23.95 -33.51
N LYS A 164 -0.43 -24.29 -32.43
CA LYS A 164 -0.41 -25.67 -31.87
C LYS A 164 -1.23 -26.66 -32.71
N LYS A 165 -2.33 -26.22 -33.34
CA LYS A 165 -3.15 -27.08 -34.21
C LYS A 165 -2.45 -27.41 -35.53
N GLU A 166 -1.74 -26.45 -36.14
CA GLU A 166 -0.93 -26.71 -37.35
C GLU A 166 0.25 -27.66 -37.08
N LYS A 167 0.90 -27.55 -35.92
CA LYS A 167 1.99 -28.47 -35.56
C LYS A 167 1.51 -29.91 -35.37
N HIS A 168 0.35 -30.13 -34.74
CA HIS A 168 -0.22 -31.48 -34.60
C HIS A 168 -0.65 -32.08 -35.93
N LYS A 169 -1.31 -31.30 -36.81
CA LYS A 169 -1.69 -31.77 -38.17
C LYS A 169 -0.48 -32.16 -39.03
N LYS A 170 0.61 -31.40 -38.96
CA LYS A 170 1.86 -31.73 -39.67
C LYS A 170 2.54 -32.99 -39.14
N ILE A 171 2.43 -33.26 -37.84
CA ILE A 171 2.99 -34.48 -37.23
C ILE A 171 2.13 -35.69 -37.63
N GLU A 172 0.79 -35.58 -37.58
CA GLU A 172 -0.11 -36.66 -38.00
C GLU A 172 0.06 -37.05 -39.48
N ALA A 173 0.17 -36.07 -40.38
CA ALA A 173 0.42 -36.33 -41.80
C ALA A 173 1.75 -37.06 -42.03
N LYS A 174 2.81 -36.65 -41.31
CA LYS A 174 4.15 -37.25 -41.42
C LYS A 174 4.20 -38.67 -40.87
N VAL A 175 3.42 -38.97 -39.83
CA VAL A 175 3.28 -40.33 -39.27
C VAL A 175 2.46 -41.23 -40.22
N GLY A 176 1.48 -40.67 -40.94
CA GLY A 176 0.73 -41.35 -41.99
C GLY A 176 1.62 -41.80 -43.15
N GLU A 177 2.43 -40.90 -43.70
CA GLU A 177 3.38 -41.20 -44.79
C GLU A 177 4.41 -42.28 -44.40
N ILE A 178 4.87 -42.27 -43.15
CA ILE A 178 5.80 -43.29 -42.64
C ILE A 178 5.12 -44.66 -42.56
N ARG A 179 3.85 -44.72 -42.16
CA ARG A 179 3.08 -45.97 -42.07
C ARG A 179 2.81 -46.58 -43.45
N GLU A 180 2.52 -45.76 -44.47
CA GLU A 180 2.31 -46.27 -45.83
C GLU A 180 3.61 -46.80 -46.45
N LYS A 181 4.76 -46.14 -46.22
CA LYS A 181 6.07 -46.64 -46.68
C LYS A 181 6.43 -48.00 -46.08
N LEU A 182 6.20 -48.19 -44.78
CA LEU A 182 6.42 -49.47 -44.10
C LEU A 182 5.52 -50.60 -44.61
N GLN A 183 4.33 -50.30 -45.12
CA GLN A 183 3.41 -51.30 -45.69
C GLN A 183 3.76 -51.69 -47.14
N GLN A 184 4.51 -50.85 -47.86
CA GLN A 184 5.00 -51.15 -49.21
C GLN A 184 6.31 -51.95 -49.16
N GLU A 185 7.17 -51.72 -48.17
CA GLU A 185 8.42 -52.48 -47.96
C GLU A 185 8.19 -53.91 -47.41
N GLY A 186 7.03 -54.18 -46.79
CA GLY A 186 6.68 -55.50 -46.23
C GLY A 186 5.96 -56.46 -47.18
N LYS A 187 5.89 -56.15 -48.49
CA LYS A 187 5.21 -56.98 -49.52
C LYS A 187 6.16 -57.51 -50.62
N SER A 188 7.43 -57.72 -50.29
CA SER A 188 8.38 -58.49 -51.12
C SER A 188 8.83 -59.75 -50.42
#